data_AF-A0A833FX63-F1
#
_entry.id   AF-A0A833FX63-F1
#
_cell.length_a   1.000
_cell.length_b   1.000
_cell.length_c   1.000
_cell.angle_alpha   90.00
_cell.angle_beta   90.00
_cell.angle_gamma   90.00
#
_symmetry.space_group_name_H-M   'P 1'
#
loop_
_entity.id
_entity.type
_entity.pdbx_description
1 polymer ?
#
loop_
_entity_poly.entity_id
_entity_poly.type
_entity_poly.pdbx_seq_one_letter_code
_entity_poly.pdbx_strand_id
1 'polypeptide(L)'
;MRSPRYKHVSLADLEWLVLPAIRRGQVIIARSRRKPTDAPVPVAVAIWAVVSPEVDQRLSATPVDTPLRLEPQVWRSGDIAWIVVAEGAGPALAAVVKALREGVLKGRVVKARMADSNRHSSTVILSDNQGAHGRVSGS
;
A
#
# COMPACT_ATOMS: atom_id res chain seq x y z
N MET A 1 4.78 -14.42 6.37
CA MET A 1 4.35 -13.62 5.20
C MET A 1 4.74 -14.33 3.91
N ARG A 2 3.86 -14.41 2.91
CA ARG A 2 4.08 -15.21 1.67
C ARG A 2 4.61 -14.39 0.47
N SER A 3 4.79 -13.08 0.62
CA SER A 3 5.33 -12.22 -0.43
C SER A 3 6.88 -12.26 -0.43
N PRO A 4 7.55 -12.50 -1.59
CA PRO A 4 9.01 -12.53 -1.67
C PRO A 4 9.69 -11.25 -1.15
N ARG A 5 9.04 -10.10 -1.35
CA ARG A 5 9.54 -8.78 -0.94
C ARG A 5 9.74 -8.67 0.56
N TYR A 6 8.92 -9.35 1.34
CA TYR A 6 8.96 -9.25 2.79
C TYR A 6 9.39 -10.54 3.50
N LYS A 7 9.81 -11.55 2.73
CA LYS A 7 10.26 -12.83 3.28
C LYS A 7 11.55 -12.68 4.09
N HIS A 8 12.40 -11.72 3.73
CA HIS A 8 13.70 -11.47 4.36
C HIS A 8 13.77 -10.12 5.09
N VAL A 9 12.61 -9.46 5.29
CA VAL A 9 12.55 -8.20 6.05
C VAL A 9 12.70 -8.53 7.54
N SER A 10 13.50 -7.74 8.27
CA SER A 10 13.71 -7.94 9.69
C SER A 10 12.38 -7.78 10.47
N LEU A 11 12.24 -8.48 11.60
CA LEU A 11 11.05 -8.34 12.44
C LEU A 11 10.85 -6.89 12.90
N ALA A 12 11.94 -6.20 13.26
CA ALA A 12 11.91 -4.79 13.64
C ALA A 12 11.33 -3.92 12.52
N ASP A 13 11.80 -4.08 11.28
CA ASP A 13 11.26 -3.32 10.13
C ASP A 13 9.77 -3.60 9.89
N LEU A 14 9.34 -4.85 10.12
CA LEU A 14 7.93 -5.21 10.02
C LEU A 14 7.09 -4.53 11.12
N GLU A 15 7.59 -4.49 12.35
CA GLU A 15 6.93 -3.79 13.47
C GLU A 15 6.76 -2.30 13.18
N TRP A 16 7.81 -1.64 12.68
CA TRP A 16 7.78 -0.23 12.27
C TRP A 16 6.75 0.06 11.17
N LEU A 17 6.48 -0.92 10.30
CA LEU A 17 5.49 -0.78 9.23
C LEU A 17 4.07 -1.11 9.70
N VAL A 18 3.90 -2.15 10.50
CA VAL A 18 2.58 -2.74 10.76
C VAL A 18 1.94 -2.18 12.03
N LEU A 19 2.70 -1.96 13.11
CA LEU A 19 2.12 -1.50 14.38
C LEU A 19 1.43 -0.13 14.27
N PRO A 20 2.04 0.89 13.65
CA PRO A 20 1.37 2.19 13.52
C PRO A 20 0.11 2.11 12.65
N ALA A 21 0.15 1.29 11.59
CA ALA A 21 -1.01 1.06 10.73
C ALA A 21 -2.18 0.45 11.49
N ILE A 22 -1.94 -0.64 12.22
CA ILE A 22 -2.98 -1.34 13.00
C ILE A 22 -3.55 -0.40 14.06
N ARG A 23 -2.70 0.29 14.83
CA ARG A 23 -3.14 1.21 15.88
C ARG A 23 -4.04 2.32 15.35
N ARG A 24 -3.88 2.71 14.09
CA ARG A 24 -4.65 3.76 13.44
C ARG A 24 -5.80 3.25 12.57
N GLY A 25 -6.04 1.93 12.53
CA GLY A 25 -7.04 1.32 11.64
C GLY A 25 -6.73 1.53 10.16
N GLN A 26 -5.46 1.72 9.81
CA GLN A 26 -4.98 1.99 8.45
C GLN A 26 -4.52 0.73 7.73
N VAL A 27 -5.30 -0.34 7.90
CA VAL A 27 -5.07 -1.64 7.30
C VAL A 27 -6.41 -2.25 6.86
N ILE A 28 -6.42 -2.86 5.69
CA ILE A 28 -7.55 -3.64 5.19
C ILE A 28 -7.04 -5.01 4.76
N ILE A 29 -7.76 -6.07 5.14
CA ILE A 29 -7.43 -7.46 4.81
C ILE A 29 -8.65 -8.09 4.13
N ALA A 30 -8.53 -8.37 2.84
CA ALA A 30 -9.51 -9.17 2.14
C ALA A 30 -9.32 -10.65 2.46
N ARG A 31 -10.44 -11.32 2.70
CA ARG A 31 -10.47 -12.76 2.97
C ARG A 31 -11.39 -13.45 1.99
N SER A 32 -11.04 -14.68 1.63
CA SER A 32 -11.86 -15.53 0.76
C SER A 32 -12.09 -16.89 1.41
N ARG A 33 -13.19 -17.53 1.05
CA ARG A 33 -13.51 -18.92 1.39
C ARG A 33 -13.59 -19.71 0.10
N ARG A 34 -13.05 -20.93 0.08
CA ARG A 34 -13.20 -21.82 -1.09
C ARG A 34 -14.56 -22.51 -1.08
N LYS A 35 -15.03 -22.91 0.10
CA LYS A 35 -16.38 -23.42 0.35
C LYS A 35 -17.04 -22.63 1.49
N PRO A 36 -18.39 -22.54 1.56
CA PRO A 36 -19.08 -21.81 2.62
C PRO A 36 -18.67 -22.24 4.05
N THR A 37 -18.38 -23.53 4.21
CA THR A 37 -17.96 -24.17 5.47
C THR A 37 -16.51 -23.88 5.86
N ASP A 38 -15.68 -23.40 4.94
CA ASP A 38 -14.26 -23.19 5.20
C ASP A 38 -14.03 -21.94 6.05
N ALA A 39 -12.98 -21.98 6.86
CA ALA A 39 -12.47 -20.78 7.51
C ALA A 39 -11.98 -19.77 6.46
N PRO A 40 -12.30 -18.46 6.61
CA PRO A 40 -11.86 -17.43 5.68
C PRO A 40 -10.35 -17.24 5.75
N VAL A 41 -9.67 -17.34 4.61
CA VAL A 41 -8.22 -17.16 4.50
C VAL A 41 -7.90 -15.78 3.91
N PRO A 42 -6.85 -15.08 4.39
CA PRO A 42 -6.45 -13.81 3.81
C PRO A 42 -5.92 -14.00 2.38
N VAL A 43 -6.45 -13.21 1.45
CA VAL A 43 -6.10 -13.27 0.01
C VAL A 43 -5.50 -11.97 -0.51
N ALA A 44 -5.72 -10.86 0.18
CA ALA A 44 -5.03 -9.60 -0.07
C ALA A 44 -4.99 -8.73 1.19
N VAL A 45 -4.00 -7.85 1.26
CA VAL A 45 -3.82 -6.84 2.30
C VAL A 45 -3.39 -5.54 1.66
N ALA A 46 -3.90 -4.43 2.18
CA ALA A 46 -3.35 -3.11 1.91
C ALA A 46 -3.19 -2.31 3.21
N ILE A 47 -2.11 -1.53 3.26
CA ILE A 47 -1.77 -0.62 4.35
C ILE A 47 -1.55 0.75 3.75
N TRP A 48 -2.07 1.79 4.40
CA TRP A 48 -1.95 3.16 3.89
C TRP A 48 -1.52 4.16 4.97
N ALA A 49 -0.97 5.28 4.53
CA ALA A 49 -0.71 6.48 5.33
C ALA A 49 -1.46 7.66 4.70
N VAL A 50 -1.81 8.68 5.50
CA VAL A 50 -2.26 9.97 4.97
C VAL A 50 -1.31 11.03 5.52
N VAL A 51 -0.56 11.66 4.63
CA VAL A 51 0.66 12.38 5.00
C VAL A 51 0.63 13.82 4.51
N SER A 52 1.46 14.66 5.14
CA SER A 52 1.66 16.05 4.74
C SER A 52 2.49 16.16 3.45
N PRO A 53 2.48 17.33 2.78
CA PRO A 53 3.28 17.56 1.58
C PRO A 53 4.78 17.32 1.76
N GLU A 54 5.34 17.66 2.91
CA GLU A 54 6.77 17.47 3.22
C GLU A 54 7.12 15.98 3.26
N VAL A 55 6.22 15.18 3.83
CA VAL A 55 6.38 13.74 3.95
C VAL A 55 6.17 13.07 2.60
N ASP A 56 5.20 13.54 1.81
CA ASP A 56 4.97 13.10 0.43
C ASP A 56 6.21 13.28 -0.45
N GLN A 57 6.89 14.43 -0.36
CA GLN A 57 8.13 14.68 -1.10
C GLN A 57 9.21 13.67 -0.70
N ARG A 58 9.41 13.46 0.60
CA ARG A 58 10.39 12.47 1.10
C ARG A 58 10.07 11.05 0.63
N LEU A 59 8.80 10.66 0.68
CA LEU A 59 8.35 9.34 0.21
C LEU A 59 8.55 9.15 -1.28
N SER A 60 8.27 10.19 -2.07
CA SER A 60 8.46 10.21 -3.53
C SER A 60 9.94 10.07 -3.90
N ALA A 61 10.84 10.70 -3.13
CA ALA A 61 12.29 10.64 -3.34
C ALA A 61 12.94 9.36 -2.83
N THR A 62 12.27 8.58 -1.97
CA THR A 62 12.83 7.36 -1.39
C THR A 62 12.73 6.21 -2.41
N PRO A 63 13.83 5.51 -2.74
CA PRO A 63 13.81 4.34 -3.61
C PRO A 63 12.86 3.26 -3.12
N VAL A 64 12.03 2.70 -4.00
CA VAL A 64 10.90 1.82 -3.62
C VAL A 64 11.36 0.54 -2.91
N ASP A 65 12.58 0.07 -3.15
CA ASP A 65 13.21 -1.08 -2.47
C ASP A 65 13.69 -0.76 -1.05
N THR A 66 13.81 0.52 -0.69
CA THR A 66 14.20 0.94 0.66
C THR A 66 13.05 0.67 1.65
N PRO A 67 13.33 -0.04 2.78
CA PRO A 67 12.35 -0.27 3.84
C PRO A 67 11.70 1.03 4.29
N LEU A 68 10.38 1.04 4.34
CA LEU A 68 9.65 2.22 4.76
C LEU A 68 9.64 2.31 6.28
N ARG A 69 10.28 3.35 6.82
CA ARG A 69 10.26 3.68 8.25
C ARG A 69 9.58 5.02 8.44
N LEU A 70 8.30 4.98 8.79
CA LEU A 70 7.51 6.16 9.13
C LEU A 70 7.26 6.17 10.63
N GLU A 71 7.64 7.26 11.30
CA GLU A 71 7.31 7.44 12.72
C GLU A 71 5.78 7.42 12.90
N PRO A 72 5.26 6.92 14.04
CA PRO A 72 3.82 6.78 14.24
C PRO A 72 3.02 8.06 13.98
N GLN A 73 3.56 9.23 14.33
CA GLN A 73 2.91 10.54 14.12
C GLN A 73 2.74 10.91 12.65
N VAL A 74 3.62 10.45 11.77
CA VAL A 74 3.61 10.83 10.35
C VAL A 74 2.49 10.12 9.55
N TRP A 75 1.92 9.04 10.08
CA TRP A 75 0.90 8.22 9.39
C TRP A 75 -0.44 8.93 9.15
N ARG A 76 -0.70 10.03 9.87
CA ARG A 76 -1.86 10.93 9.72
C ARG A 76 -1.43 12.40 9.85
N SER A 77 -0.43 12.81 9.09
CA SER A 77 0.11 14.18 9.18
C SER A 77 -0.47 15.18 8.19
N GLY A 78 -1.34 14.76 7.26
CA GLY A 78 -1.91 15.67 6.26
C GLY A 78 -2.97 15.00 5.42
N ASP A 79 -3.04 15.35 4.12
CA ASP A 79 -4.15 14.98 3.24
C ASP A 79 -3.81 14.09 2.05
N ILE A 80 -2.52 13.82 1.79
CA ILE A 80 -2.07 13.02 0.65
C ILE A 80 -2.05 11.55 1.05
N ALA A 81 -2.84 10.71 0.38
CA ALA A 81 -2.91 9.30 0.69
C ALA A 81 -1.77 8.52 0.01
N TRP A 82 -1.12 7.64 0.77
CA TRP A 82 -0.10 6.72 0.28
C TRP A 82 -0.47 5.28 0.61
N ILE A 83 -0.65 4.44 -0.41
CA ILE A 83 -0.69 2.99 -0.26
C ILE A 83 0.76 2.50 -0.16
N VAL A 84 1.15 2.11 1.05
CA VAL A 84 2.55 1.75 1.38
C VAL A 84 2.80 0.25 1.28
N VAL A 85 1.75 -0.56 1.41
CA VAL A 85 1.74 -2.00 1.15
C VAL A 85 0.47 -2.32 0.38
N ALA A 86 0.60 -3.09 -0.69
CA ALA A 86 -0.53 -3.65 -1.43
C ALA A 86 -0.10 -5.03 -1.94
N GLU A 87 -0.51 -6.10 -1.27
CA GLU A 87 -0.03 -7.46 -1.53
C GLU A 87 -1.19 -8.44 -1.54
N GLY A 88 -1.25 -9.33 -2.54
CA GLY A 88 -2.33 -10.31 -2.64
C GLY A 88 -2.52 -10.87 -4.05
N ALA A 89 -3.56 -11.71 -4.20
CA ALA A 89 -3.97 -12.19 -5.52
C ALA A 89 -4.58 -11.04 -6.34
N GLY A 90 -4.25 -10.95 -7.64
CA GLY A 90 -4.60 -9.82 -8.51
C GLY A 90 -6.05 -9.32 -8.38
N PRO A 91 -7.08 -10.16 -8.55
CA PRO A 91 -8.48 -9.73 -8.42
C PRO A 91 -8.85 -9.25 -7.01
N ALA A 92 -8.34 -9.92 -5.97
CA ALA A 92 -8.60 -9.54 -4.59
C ALA A 92 -7.89 -8.21 -4.23
N LEU A 93 -6.67 -8.02 -4.72
CA LEU A 93 -5.91 -6.80 -4.54
C LEU A 93 -6.59 -5.61 -5.24
N ALA A 94 -7.04 -5.81 -6.48
CA ALA A 94 -7.80 -4.79 -7.22
C ALA A 94 -9.08 -4.39 -6.48
N ALA A 95 -9.82 -5.36 -5.94
CA ALA A 95 -11.01 -5.09 -5.13
C ALA A 95 -10.69 -4.30 -3.86
N VAL A 96 -9.59 -4.65 -3.16
CA VAL A 96 -9.12 -3.91 -1.99
C VAL A 96 -8.76 -2.47 -2.32
N VAL A 97 -7.98 -2.25 -3.38
CA VAL A 97 -7.56 -0.90 -3.80
C VAL A 97 -8.79 -0.08 -4.21
N LYS A 98 -9.74 -0.67 -4.94
CA LYS A 98 -11.00 -0.02 -5.29
C LYS A 98 -11.79 0.39 -4.04
N ALA A 99 -11.98 -0.52 -3.08
CA ALA A 99 -12.69 -0.24 -1.84
C ALA A 99 -12.04 0.89 -1.02
N LEU A 100 -10.70 0.98 -1.01
CA LEU A 100 -10.00 2.10 -0.36
C LEU A 100 -10.30 3.43 -1.05
N ARG A 101 -10.26 3.48 -2.38
CA ARG A 101 -10.50 4.69 -3.18
C ARG A 101 -11.95 5.19 -3.08
N GLU A 102 -12.91 4.27 -3.05
CA GLU A 102 -14.33 4.60 -2.93
C GLU A 102 -14.77 4.89 -1.49
N GLY A 103 -13.99 4.42 -0.51
CA GLY A 103 -14.26 4.59 0.92
C GLY A 103 -13.33 5.61 1.57
N VAL A 104 -12.41 5.12 2.40
CA VAL A 104 -11.60 5.94 3.32
C VAL A 104 -10.63 6.91 2.64
N LEU A 105 -10.29 6.69 1.36
CA LEU A 105 -9.42 7.57 0.57
C LEU A 105 -10.19 8.42 -0.45
N LYS A 106 -11.52 8.40 -0.43
CA LYS A 106 -12.36 9.12 -1.39
C LYS A 106 -12.04 10.62 -1.38
N GLY A 107 -11.87 11.19 -2.57
CA GLY A 107 -11.57 12.61 -2.77
C GLY A 107 -10.13 13.03 -2.45
N ARG A 108 -9.24 12.08 -2.15
CA ARG A 108 -7.81 12.35 -1.89
C ARG A 108 -6.96 12.03 -3.11
N VAL A 109 -5.85 12.73 -3.27
CA VAL A 109 -4.76 12.26 -4.15
C VAL A 109 -4.18 11.00 -3.54
N VAL A 110 -4.21 9.90 -4.29
CA VAL A 110 -3.68 8.60 -3.85
C VAL A 110 -2.41 8.27 -4.64
N LYS A 111 -1.32 8.05 -3.92
CA LYS A 111 -0.05 7.53 -4.44
C LYS A 111 0.18 6.12 -3.93
N ALA A 112 0.93 5.32 -4.67
CA ALA A 112 1.30 3.97 -4.25
C ALA A 112 2.77 3.69 -4.53
N ARG A 113 3.41 2.98 -3.60
CA ARG A 113 4.70 2.32 -3.85
C ARG A 113 4.42 0.95 -4.43
N MET A 114 4.57 0.79 -5.75
CA MET A 114 4.38 -0.50 -6.40
C MET A 114 5.74 -1.06 -6.85
N ALA A 115 5.98 -2.33 -6.54
CA ALA A 115 7.01 -3.11 -7.22
C ALA A 115 6.34 -3.77 -8.43
N ASP A 116 6.79 -3.46 -9.64
CA ASP A 116 6.42 -4.24 -10.83
C ASP A 116 6.96 -5.67 -10.65
N SER A 117 6.19 -6.65 -11.11
CA SER A 117 6.61 -8.03 -11.38
C SER A 117 7.98 -8.15 -12.07
N ASN A 118 8.42 -7.12 -12.83
CA ASN A 118 9.69 -7.10 -13.54
C ASN A 118 10.84 -6.33 -12.84
N ARG A 119 10.89 -6.32 -11.50
CA ARG A 119 11.92 -5.63 -10.66
C ARG A 119 12.03 -4.10 -10.81
N HIS A 120 11.34 -3.47 -11.77
CA HIS A 120 11.29 -2.00 -11.87
C HIS A 120 10.23 -1.45 -10.93
N SER A 121 10.70 -0.97 -9.78
CA SER A 121 9.83 -0.44 -8.74
C SER A 121 9.62 1.06 -8.97
N SER A 122 8.36 1.52 -8.98
CA SER A 122 8.02 2.92 -9.28
C SER A 122 6.92 3.45 -8.35
N THR A 123 7.00 4.73 -8.02
CA THR A 123 5.91 5.47 -7.37
C THR A 123 4.88 5.80 -8.44
N VAL A 124 3.64 5.39 -8.24
CA VAL A 124 2.55 5.62 -9.20
C VAL A 124 1.46 6.46 -8.55
N ILE A 125 0.99 7.47 -9.27
CA ILE A 125 -0.20 8.23 -8.90
C ILE A 125 -1.41 7.44 -9.40
N LEU A 126 -2.30 7.04 -8.48
CA LEU A 126 -3.50 6.28 -8.80
C LEU A 126 -4.66 7.24 -9.13
N SER A 127 -4.67 7.77 -10.35
CA SER A 127 -5.74 8.63 -10.87
C SER A 127 -7.05 7.85 -11.10
N ASP A 128 -8.19 8.54 -11.05
CA ASP A 128 -9.56 7.99 -11.17
C ASP A 128 -9.93 7.45 -12.55
N ASN A 129 -8.97 7.24 -13.46
CA ASN A 129 -9.28 6.81 -14.81
C ASN A 129 -8.93 5.35 -15.07
N GLN A 130 -9.98 4.60 -15.44
CA GLN A 130 -9.91 3.29 -16.07
C GLN A 130 -8.96 3.33 -17.27
N GLY A 131 -7.94 2.46 -17.27
CA GLY A 131 -7.14 2.13 -18.44
C GLY A 131 -6.21 3.23 -18.97
N ALA A 132 -4.92 3.15 -18.62
CA ALA A 132 -3.81 3.37 -19.55
C ALA A 132 -2.48 3.22 -18.80
N HIS A 133 -1.59 2.40 -19.34
CA HIS A 133 -0.19 2.37 -18.96
C HIS A 133 0.42 3.78 -19.11
N GLY A 134 0.89 4.35 -18.00
CA GLY A 134 1.72 5.54 -18.00
C GLY A 134 2.92 5.33 -17.08
N ARG A 135 4.00 4.75 -17.61
CA ARG A 135 5.33 4.85 -16.99
C ARG A 135 5.80 6.29 -17.17
N VAL A 136 6.04 7.00 -16.07
CA VAL A 136 6.80 8.25 -16.09
C VAL A 136 8.27 7.88 -15.93
N SER A 137 9.03 7.96 -17.03
CA SER A 137 10.50 7.96 -17.00
C SER A 137 10.98 9.36 -16.59
N GLY A 138 11.77 9.45 -15.53
CA GLY A 138 12.57 10.62 -15.21
C GLY A 138 13.94 10.52 -15.89
N SER A 139 14.32 11.60 -16.59
CA SER A 139 15.63 11.84 -17.19
C SER A 139 16.75 12.00 -16.16
#